data_AF-K1L0I5-F1
#
_entry.id   AF-K1L0I5-F1
#
_cell.length_a   1.000
_cell.length_b   1.000
_cell.length_c   1.000
_cell.angle_alpha   90.00
_cell.angle_beta   90.00
_cell.angle_gamma   90.00
#
_symmetry.space_group_name_H-M   'P 1'
#
loop_
_entity.id
_entity.type
_entity.pdbx_description
1 polymer ?
#
loop_
_entity_poly.entity_id
_entity_poly.type
_entity_poly.pdbx_seq_one_letter_code
_entity_poly.pdbx_strand_id
1 'polypeptide(L)'
;MFFKNEVENMTDILNFLHYKNEKLESELNKLFERANSPVSRVDALLENKALQLEDHKLFLAFLAYLAQQNIEAKRLFQDVLRLPKHQFESEYEMNWAQVIKLSVTFFTILRDNDLNSYKQFID
;
A
#
# COMPACT_ATOMS: atom_id res chain seq x y z
N MET A 1 -21.99 -21.39 7.10
CA MET A 1 -21.50 -20.43 8.11
C MET A 1 -20.24 -19.71 7.61
N PHE A 2 -20.19 -19.30 6.33
CA PHE A 2 -19.00 -18.67 5.71
C PHE A 2 -19.10 -17.13 5.65
N PHE A 3 -20.33 -16.59 5.61
CA PHE A 3 -20.55 -15.14 5.50
C PHE A 3 -20.10 -14.30 6.70
N LYS A 4 -19.99 -14.89 7.90
CA LYS A 4 -19.71 -14.10 9.12
C LYS A 4 -18.26 -13.63 9.18
N ASN A 5 -17.32 -14.48 8.75
CA ASN A 5 -15.89 -14.16 8.76
C ASN A 5 -15.50 -13.19 7.62
N GLU A 6 -16.19 -13.23 6.48
CA GLU A 6 -15.91 -12.33 5.35
C GLU A 6 -16.35 -10.88 5.65
N VAL A 7 -17.50 -10.71 6.31
CA VAL A 7 -18.03 -9.38 6.67
C VAL A 7 -17.20 -8.70 7.76
N GLU A 8 -16.66 -9.47 8.72
CA GLU A 8 -15.75 -8.97 9.75
C GLU A 8 -14.44 -8.47 9.11
N ASN A 9 -13.82 -9.28 8.26
CA ASN A 9 -12.61 -8.90 7.53
C ASN A 9 -12.84 -7.67 6.61
N MET A 10 -14.03 -7.52 6.02
CA MET A 10 -14.35 -6.39 5.16
C MET A 10 -14.58 -5.09 5.97
N THR A 11 -15.14 -5.20 7.16
CA THR A 11 -15.27 -4.04 8.05
C THR A 11 -13.90 -3.58 8.54
N ASP A 12 -13.03 -4.53 8.86
CA ASP A 12 -11.66 -4.25 9.29
C ASP A 12 -10.81 -3.64 8.18
N ILE A 13 -10.92 -4.13 6.93
CA ILE A 13 -10.18 -3.52 5.81
C ILE A 13 -10.67 -2.10 5.53
N LEU A 14 -11.98 -1.83 5.55
CA LEU A 14 -12.51 -0.49 5.34
C LEU A 14 -12.09 0.46 6.47
N ASN A 15 -12.23 0.02 7.72
CA ASN A 15 -11.75 0.77 8.88
C ASN A 15 -10.26 1.10 8.75
N PHE A 16 -9.46 0.12 8.33
CA PHE A 16 -8.04 0.29 8.09
C PHE A 16 -7.78 1.30 6.96
N LEU A 17 -8.43 1.16 5.80
CA LEU A 17 -8.22 2.03 4.63
C LEU A 17 -8.64 3.47 4.87
N HIS A 18 -9.53 3.75 5.83
CA HIS A 18 -9.93 5.12 6.17
C HIS A 18 -9.27 5.64 7.47
N TYR A 19 -8.44 4.83 8.13
CA TYR A 19 -7.77 5.23 9.37
C TYR A 19 -6.71 6.30 9.12
N LYS A 20 -6.90 7.48 9.73
CA LYS A 20 -5.90 8.56 9.71
C LYS A 20 -4.87 8.34 10.81
N ASN A 21 -3.60 8.34 10.41
CA ASN A 21 -2.46 8.30 11.32
C ASN A 21 -1.49 9.43 10.97
N GLU A 22 -1.65 10.58 11.62
CA GLU A 22 -0.89 11.80 11.31
C GLU A 22 0.62 11.61 11.49
N LYS A 23 1.04 10.79 12.46
CA LYS A 23 2.45 10.47 12.68
C LYS A 23 3.03 9.69 11.51
N LEU A 24 2.35 8.63 11.09
CA LEU A 24 2.75 7.83 9.92
C LEU A 24 2.78 8.70 8.66
N GLU A 25 1.74 9.51 8.44
CA GLU A 25 1.67 10.41 7.29
C GLU A 25 2.84 11.41 7.29
N SER A 26 3.17 12.00 8.45
CA SER A 26 4.34 12.87 8.57
C SER A 26 5.65 12.14 8.29
N GLU A 27 5.81 10.90 8.73
CA GLU A 27 7.01 10.10 8.49
C GLU A 27 7.16 9.78 7.00
N LEU A 28 6.07 9.37 6.35
CA LEU A 28 6.02 9.09 4.91
C LEU A 28 6.27 10.34 4.07
N ASN A 29 5.68 11.48 4.42
CA ASN A 29 5.92 12.74 3.71
C ASN A 29 7.41 13.13 3.76
N LYS A 30 8.03 13.09 4.95
CA LYS A 30 9.47 13.39 5.10
C LYS A 30 10.35 12.41 4.32
N LEU A 31 9.93 11.15 4.22
CA LEU A 31 10.63 10.12 3.47
C LEU A 31 10.51 10.37 1.95
N PHE A 32 9.32 10.70 1.47
CA PHE A 32 9.04 10.91 0.05
C PHE A 32 9.58 12.26 -0.47
N GLU A 33 9.69 13.28 0.38
CA GLU A 33 10.37 14.55 0.07
C GLU A 33 11.86 14.36 -0.24
N ARG A 34 12.50 13.36 0.38
CA ARG A 34 13.92 13.06 0.18
C ARG A 34 14.17 12.14 -1.02
N ALA A 35 13.11 11.50 -1.53
CA ALA A 35 13.18 10.51 -2.58
C ALA A 35 12.86 11.15 -3.94
N ASN A 36 13.84 11.17 -4.84
CA ASN A 36 13.77 11.87 -6.13
C ASN A 36 13.12 11.05 -7.26
N SER A 37 12.78 9.78 -7.00
CA SER A 37 12.17 8.87 -7.97
C SER A 37 11.26 7.82 -7.30
N PRO A 38 10.32 7.20 -8.03
CA PRO A 38 9.52 6.08 -7.51
C PRO A 38 10.39 4.95 -6.95
N VAL A 39 11.49 4.60 -7.61
CA VAL A 39 12.45 3.59 -7.14
C VAL A 39 13.03 3.99 -5.79
N SER A 40 13.52 5.23 -5.65
CA SER A 40 14.07 5.71 -4.39
C SER A 40 13.04 5.78 -3.25
N ARG A 41 11.76 5.99 -3.58
CA ARG A 41 10.66 5.96 -2.59
C ARG A 41 10.47 4.55 -2.06
N VAL A 42 10.42 3.55 -2.94
CA VAL A 42 10.26 2.15 -2.52
C VAL A 42 11.48 1.66 -1.76
N ASP A 43 12.69 1.95 -2.23
CA ASP A 43 13.91 1.55 -1.52
C ASP A 43 13.94 2.16 -0.11
N ALA A 44 13.61 3.45 0.04
CA ALA A 44 13.53 4.10 1.35
C ALA A 44 12.44 3.51 2.26
N LEU A 45 11.29 3.09 1.70
CA LEU A 45 10.24 2.38 2.45
C LEU A 45 10.74 1.03 2.96
N LEU A 46 11.49 0.29 2.14
CA LEU A 46 12.01 -1.03 2.47
C LEU A 46 13.19 -0.99 3.46
N GLU A 47 14.00 0.07 3.43
CA GLU A 47 15.09 0.29 4.38
C GLU A 47 14.61 0.75 5.76
N ASN A 48 13.49 1.48 5.81
CA ASN A 48 12.95 2.00 7.06
C ASN A 48 12.18 0.92 7.82
N LYS A 49 12.93 0.12 8.58
CA LYS A 49 12.40 -0.94 9.47
C LYS A 49 11.31 -0.46 10.43
N ALA A 50 11.15 0.84 10.71
CA ALA A 50 10.06 1.32 11.56
C ALA A 50 8.67 1.15 10.92
N LEU A 51 8.61 1.07 9.59
CA LEU A 51 7.43 0.66 8.82
C LEU A 51 7.24 -0.87 8.88
N GLN A 52 7.40 -1.48 10.07
CA GLN A 52 7.19 -2.91 10.25
C GLN A 52 5.78 -3.27 9.78
N LEU A 53 5.76 -4.22 8.87
CA LEU A 53 4.60 -4.64 8.11
C LEU A 53 4.22 -6.03 8.53
N GLU A 54 3.21 -6.09 9.38
CA GLU A 54 2.57 -7.34 9.73
C GLU A 54 1.06 -7.11 9.67
N ASP A 55 0.48 -7.55 8.56
CA ASP A 55 -0.18 -8.85 8.57
C ASP A 55 -0.37 -9.32 7.12
N HIS A 56 0.26 -10.42 6.72
CA HIS A 56 0.05 -11.02 5.39
C HIS A 56 -1.44 -11.30 5.15
N LYS A 57 -2.21 -11.54 6.22
CA LYS A 57 -3.66 -11.70 6.18
C LYS A 57 -4.38 -10.41 5.75
N LEU A 58 -3.97 -9.26 6.30
CA LEU A 58 -4.57 -7.97 5.93
C LEU A 58 -4.23 -7.62 4.48
N PHE A 59 -3.02 -7.94 4.02
CA PHE A 59 -2.64 -7.80 2.62
C PHE A 59 -3.49 -8.69 1.69
N LEU A 60 -3.70 -9.96 2.03
CA LEU A 60 -4.57 -10.85 1.25
C LEU A 60 -6.03 -10.39 1.26
N ALA A 61 -6.53 -9.92 2.41
CA ALA A 61 -7.86 -9.33 2.52
C ALA A 61 -7.98 -8.07 1.65
N PHE A 62 -6.92 -7.26 1.59
CA PHE A 62 -6.87 -6.10 0.71
C PHE A 62 -6.93 -6.48 -0.76
N LEU A 63 -6.18 -7.49 -1.20
CA LEU A 63 -6.26 -7.97 -2.59
C LEU A 63 -7.66 -8.48 -2.94
N ALA A 64 -8.32 -9.20 -2.02
CA ALA A 64 -9.70 -9.63 -2.19
C ALA A 64 -10.66 -8.44 -2.29
N TYR A 65 -10.47 -7.41 -1.45
CA TYR A 65 -11.24 -6.18 -1.50
C TYR A 65 -11.07 -5.45 -2.85
N LEU A 66 -9.85 -5.28 -3.34
CA LEU A 66 -9.60 -4.65 -4.64
C LEU A 66 -10.28 -5.40 -5.78
N ALA A 67 -10.22 -6.73 -5.77
CA ALA A 67 -10.90 -7.55 -6.76
C ALA A 67 -12.43 -7.34 -6.73
N GLN A 68 -13.04 -7.24 -5.54
CA GLN A 68 -14.48 -6.94 -5.40
C GLN A 68 -14.84 -5.55 -5.91
N GLN A 69 -13.97 -4.55 -5.71
CA GLN A 69 -14.14 -3.20 -6.23
C GLN A 69 -13.80 -3.06 -7.72
N ASN A 70 -13.39 -4.15 -8.40
CA ASN A 70 -12.86 -4.13 -9.77
C ASN A 70 -11.66 -3.19 -9.95
N ILE A 71 -10.84 -3.04 -8.90
CA ILE A 71 -9.63 -2.24 -8.92
C ILE A 71 -8.43 -3.15 -9.22
N GLU A 72 -7.65 -2.80 -10.23
CA GLU A 72 -6.42 -3.53 -10.55
C GLU A 72 -5.32 -3.18 -9.53
N ALA A 73 -4.92 -4.17 -8.72
CA ALA A 73 -3.93 -3.99 -7.67
C ALA A 73 -2.59 -3.43 -8.19
N LYS A 74 -2.14 -3.91 -9.35
CA LYS A 74 -0.92 -3.40 -10.01
C LYS A 74 -0.99 -1.89 -10.23
N ARG A 75 -2.07 -1.41 -10.83
CA ARG A 75 -2.27 0.02 -11.09
C ARG A 75 -2.30 0.81 -9.79
N LEU A 76 -3.11 0.39 -8.82
CA LEU A 76 -3.20 1.08 -7.52
C LEU A 76 -1.85 1.17 -6.80
N PHE A 77 -1.04 0.11 -6.82
CA PHE A 77 0.31 0.12 -6.23
C PHE A 77 1.31 0.99 -7.00
N GLN A 78 1.13 1.20 -8.30
CA GLN A 78 1.92 2.18 -9.04
C GLN A 78 1.46 3.61 -8.72
N ASP A 79 0.15 3.83 -8.66
CA ASP A 79 -0.45 5.13 -8.47
C ASP A 79 -0.20 5.66 -7.04
N VAL A 80 -0.18 4.81 -6.01
CA VAL A 80 0.16 5.23 -4.63
C VAL A 80 1.60 5.77 -4.50
N LEU A 81 2.50 5.33 -5.39
CA LEU A 81 3.88 5.80 -5.42
C LEU A 81 4.07 7.06 -6.29
N ARG A 82 3.24 7.22 -7.33
CA ARG A 82 3.41 8.24 -8.37
C ARG A 82 2.55 9.46 -8.15
N LEU A 83 1.29 9.28 -7.75
CA LEU A 83 0.35 10.36 -7.55
C LEU A 83 0.67 11.13 -6.26
N PRO A 84 0.47 12.47 -6.25
CA PRO A 84 0.39 13.23 -5.01
C PRO A 84 -0.73 12.68 -4.11
N LYS A 85 -0.52 12.69 -2.79
CA LYS A 85 -1.48 12.21 -1.78
C LYS A 85 -2.93 12.61 -2.09
N HIS A 86 -3.18 13.92 -2.30
CA HIS A 86 -4.53 14.43 -2.53
C HIS A 86 -5.18 13.88 -3.81
N GLN A 87 -4.39 13.60 -4.85
CA GLN A 87 -4.90 13.02 -6.10
C GLN A 87 -5.23 11.54 -5.90
N PHE A 88 -4.32 10.81 -5.24
CA PHE A 88 -4.56 9.41 -4.90
C PHE A 88 -5.82 9.22 -4.06
N GLU A 89 -5.96 10.00 -2.98
CA GLU A 89 -7.12 9.89 -2.08
C GLU A 89 -8.43 10.30 -2.77
N SER A 90 -8.36 11.19 -3.77
CA SER A 90 -9.53 11.55 -4.58
C SER A 90 -9.89 10.49 -5.64
N GLU A 91 -8.92 9.76 -6.18
CA GLU A 91 -9.17 8.73 -7.20
C GLU A 91 -9.69 7.43 -6.60
N TYR A 92 -9.14 7.03 -5.44
CA TYR A 92 -9.41 5.72 -4.84
C TYR A 92 -10.29 5.78 -3.59
N GLU A 93 -10.54 6.96 -3.04
CA GLU A 93 -11.26 7.15 -1.76
C GLU A 93 -10.60 6.41 -0.57
N MET A 94 -9.32 6.03 -0.68
CA MET A 94 -8.56 5.33 0.35
C MET A 94 -7.49 6.23 0.94
N ASN A 95 -7.21 6.12 2.25
CA ASN A 95 -6.11 6.84 2.88
C ASN A 95 -4.77 6.39 2.29
N TRP A 96 -4.04 7.34 1.74
CA TRP A 96 -2.79 7.09 1.02
C TRP A 96 -1.73 6.39 1.89
N ALA A 97 -1.59 6.79 3.15
CA ALA A 97 -0.58 6.21 4.03
C ALA A 97 -0.88 4.76 4.39
N GLN A 98 -2.16 4.39 4.54
CA GLN A 98 -2.56 3.01 4.81
C GLN A 98 -2.33 2.11 3.60
N VAL A 99 -2.62 2.62 2.40
CA VAL A 99 -2.31 1.90 1.16
C VAL A 99 -0.80 1.73 0.99
N ILE A 100 0.02 2.75 1.30
CA ILE A 100 1.49 2.59 1.28
C ILE A 100 1.93 1.46 2.18
N LYS A 101 1.41 1.36 3.41
CA LYS A 101 1.74 0.25 4.30
C LYS A 101 1.47 -1.08 3.61
N LEU A 102 0.25 -1.31 3.12
CA LEU A 102 -0.08 -2.59 2.46
C LEU A 102 0.79 -2.87 1.22
N SER A 103 1.13 -1.82 0.48
CA SER A 103 1.95 -1.92 -0.74
C SER A 103 3.38 -2.35 -0.45
N VAL A 104 3.93 -2.01 0.71
CA VAL A 104 5.30 -2.41 1.07
C VAL A 104 5.43 -3.92 1.28
N THR A 105 4.38 -4.64 1.71
CA THR A 105 4.39 -6.12 1.66
C THR A 105 4.52 -6.63 0.23
N PHE A 106 3.77 -6.05 -0.72
CA PHE A 106 3.89 -6.41 -2.13
C PHE A 106 5.29 -6.12 -2.68
N PHE A 107 5.85 -4.94 -2.41
CA PHE A 107 7.20 -4.58 -2.87
C PHE A 107 8.29 -5.45 -2.28
N THR A 108 8.17 -5.82 -1.00
CA THR A 108 9.09 -6.75 -0.35
C THR A 108 9.05 -8.11 -1.04
N ILE A 109 7.85 -8.67 -1.23
CA ILE A 109 7.68 -9.96 -1.91
C ILE A 109 8.24 -9.90 -3.34
N LEU A 110 7.92 -8.85 -4.09
CA LEU A 110 8.34 -8.71 -5.47
C LEU A 110 9.86 -8.58 -5.59
N ARG A 111 10.51 -7.76 -4.76
CA ARG A 111 11.97 -7.58 -4.73
C ARG A 111 12.69 -8.88 -4.38
N ASP A 112 12.20 -9.59 -3.37
CA ASP A 112 12.88 -10.76 -2.81
C ASP A 112 12.73 -11.99 -3.72
N ASN A 113 11.65 -12.08 -4.51
CA ASN A 113 11.40 -13.20 -5.43
C ASN A 113 11.83 -12.93 -6.89
N ASP A 114 11.68 -11.70 -7.39
CA ASP A 114 12.04 -11.34 -8.77
C ASP A 114 12.44 -9.87 -8.89
N LEU A 115 13.75 -9.63 -8.71
CA LEU A 115 14.34 -8.29 -8.78
C LEU A 115 14.16 -7.61 -10.15
N ASN A 116 14.05 -8.37 -11.24
CA ASN A 116 13.87 -7.78 -12.58
C ASN A 116 12.43 -7.29 -12.75
N SER A 117 11.45 -8.10 -12.35
CA SER A 117 10.04 -7.68 -12.33
C SER A 117 9.81 -6.51 -11.37
N TYR A 118 10.52 -6.46 -10.24
CA TYR A 118 10.51 -5.32 -9.33
C TYR A 118 10.97 -4.03 -10.01
N LYS A 119 12.10 -4.05 -10.70
CA LYS A 119 12.61 -2.87 -11.43
C LYS A 119 11.63 -2.41 -12.51
N GLN A 120 11.14 -3.34 -13.33
CA GLN A 120 10.15 -3.06 -14.38
C GLN A 120 8.82 -2.53 -13.83
N PHE A 121 8.45 -2.91 -12.62
CA PHE A 121 7.21 -2.46 -11.99
C PHE A 121 7.28 -0.98 -11.58
N ILE A 122 8.45 -0.54 -11.13
CA ILE A 122 8.64 0.78 -10.52
C ILE A 122 9.15 1.81 -11.52
N ASP A 123 9.93 1.39 -12.52
CA ASP A 123 10.35 2.21 -13.67
C ASP A 123 9.15 2.82 -14.43
#